data_AF-A0A2N1NST9-F1
#
_entry.id   AF-A0A2N1NST9-F1
#
_cell.length_a   1.000
_cell.length_b   1.000
_cell.length_c   1.000
_cell.angle_alpha   90.00
_cell.angle_beta   90.00
_cell.angle_gamma   90.00
#
_symmetry.space_group_name_H-M   'P 1'
#
loop_
_entity.id
_entity.type
_entity.pdbx_description
1 polymer ?
#
loop_
_entity_poly.entity_id
_entity_poly.type
_entity_poly.pdbx_seq_one_letter_code
_entity_poly.pdbx_strand_id
1 'polypeptide(L)'
;MGKEKINNLLIVGYTGSGKSTLANVLSGTDDFEEYSSQIFKKKEFIWKGTKYNVVDTNGIGKEITCEKIEEIIHLIPEGISQILFVIDGKFTTEGILGTFILESDIADYITIVRTKFSNFKNESACKKDREDLCKKSEKICKLCENIVYVDNPPTKITVYDEDDEETIEINKKRREKSKKILLEHLEKVCHKLKMWDNLRPVILQFLRTTNYI
;
A
#
# COMPACT_ATOMS: atom_id res chain seq x y z
N MET A 1 -5.29 -31.70 4.35
CA MET A 1 -5.19 -30.77 3.21
C MET A 1 -4.57 -29.48 3.71
N GLY A 2 -3.36 -29.13 3.27
CA GLY A 2 -2.73 -27.88 3.70
C GLY A 2 -3.51 -26.69 3.15
N LYS A 3 -3.83 -25.70 3.99
CA LYS A 3 -4.43 -24.44 3.53
C LYS A 3 -3.55 -23.84 2.43
N GLU A 4 -4.13 -23.58 1.26
CA GLU A 4 -3.45 -22.94 0.14
C GLU A 4 -2.82 -21.61 0.61
N LYS A 5 -1.54 -21.40 0.29
CA LYS A 5 -0.77 -20.25 0.79
C LYS A 5 -1.17 -18.99 0.01
N ILE A 6 -1.98 -18.13 0.64
CA ILE A 6 -2.31 -16.80 0.12
C ILE A 6 -1.39 -15.73 0.73
N ASN A 7 -0.90 -14.81 -0.10
CA ASN A 7 -0.12 -13.66 0.34
C ASN A 7 -1.06 -12.46 0.57
N ASN A 8 -1.27 -12.08 1.83
CA ASN A 8 -2.16 -10.98 2.20
C ASN A 8 -1.38 -9.64 2.18
N LEU A 9 -1.80 -8.72 1.32
CA LEU A 9 -1.24 -7.38 1.16
C LEU A 9 -2.17 -6.36 1.82
N LEU A 10 -1.71 -5.74 2.91
CA LEU A 10 -2.48 -4.71 3.59
C LEU A 10 -2.06 -3.33 3.07
N ILE A 11 -2.98 -2.59 2.44
CA ILE A 11 -2.69 -1.25 1.93
C ILE A 11 -3.06 -0.21 2.98
N VAL A 12 -2.09 0.60 3.39
CA VAL A 12 -2.28 1.67 4.38
C VAL A 12 -1.68 2.98 3.86
N GLY A 13 -2.15 4.11 4.36
CA GLY A 13 -1.73 5.43 3.89
C GLY A 13 -2.79 6.49 4.12
N TYR A 14 -2.40 7.75 4.01
CA TYR A 14 -3.30 8.88 4.27
C TYR A 14 -4.42 8.99 3.20
N THR A 15 -5.49 9.76 3.47
CA THR A 15 -6.61 9.93 2.53
C THR A 15 -6.18 10.62 1.24
N GLY A 16 -6.52 10.04 0.08
CA GLY A 16 -6.13 10.59 -1.22
C GLY A 16 -4.74 10.19 -1.71
N SER A 17 -4.00 9.37 -0.97
CA SER A 17 -2.69 8.81 -1.40
C SER A 17 -2.79 7.82 -2.59
N GLY A 18 -4.00 7.39 -2.98
CA GLY A 18 -4.21 6.46 -4.10
C GLY A 18 -4.25 4.98 -3.71
N LYS A 19 -4.60 4.65 -2.46
CA LYS A 19 -4.73 3.27 -1.96
C LYS A 19 -5.72 2.43 -2.76
N SER A 20 -6.94 2.91 -2.94
CA SER A 20 -8.00 2.20 -3.68
C SER A 20 -7.63 2.04 -5.15
N THR A 21 -7.02 3.06 -5.76
CA THR A 21 -6.45 2.95 -7.11
C THR A 21 -5.38 1.86 -7.19
N LEU A 22 -4.48 1.79 -6.21
CA LEU A 22 -3.45 0.76 -6.15
C LEU A 22 -4.06 -0.64 -5.99
N ALA A 23 -5.09 -0.77 -5.15
CA ALA A 23 -5.84 -2.03 -4.96
C ALA A 23 -6.46 -2.51 -6.27
N ASN A 24 -7.18 -1.62 -6.97
CA ASN A 24 -7.76 -1.86 -8.29
C ASN A 24 -6.71 -2.29 -9.33
N VAL A 25 -5.56 -1.60 -9.38
CA VAL A 25 -4.45 -1.94 -10.29
C VAL A 25 -3.90 -3.34 -10.00
N LEU A 26 -3.67 -3.68 -8.72
CA LEU A 26 -3.17 -4.99 -8.32
C LEU A 26 -4.16 -6.11 -8.67
N SER A 27 -5.44 -5.96 -8.30
CA SER A 27 -6.47 -6.96 -8.56
C SER A 27 -6.88 -7.03 -10.04
N GLY A 28 -6.61 -5.98 -10.82
CA GLY A 28 -7.14 -5.85 -12.18
C GLY A 28 -8.66 -5.64 -12.20
N THR A 29 -9.20 -4.99 -11.16
CA THR A 29 -10.64 -4.71 -11.04
C THR A 29 -10.89 -3.23 -10.76
N ASP A 30 -12.16 -2.82 -10.72
CA ASP A 30 -12.59 -1.48 -10.30
C ASP A 30 -13.47 -1.55 -9.03
N ASP A 31 -13.32 -2.61 -8.23
CA ASP A 31 -14.18 -2.90 -7.07
C ASP A 31 -13.92 -1.96 -5.88
N PHE A 32 -12.77 -1.30 -5.87
CA PHE A 32 -12.34 -0.39 -4.83
C PHE A 32 -12.72 1.05 -5.18
N GLU A 33 -14.00 1.38 -4.93
CA GLU A 33 -14.49 2.76 -4.99
C GLU A 33 -13.99 3.61 -3.80
N GLU A 34 -13.57 4.84 -4.09
CA GLU A 34 -13.01 5.78 -3.09
C GLU A 34 -14.05 6.26 -2.04
N TYR A 35 -15.34 6.22 -2.37
CA TYR A 35 -16.46 6.69 -1.53
C TYR A 35 -17.29 5.56 -0.93
N SER A 36 -16.67 4.40 -0.70
CA SER A 36 -17.36 3.29 -0.05
C SER A 36 -17.48 3.49 1.46
N SER A 37 -18.65 3.16 2.02
CA SER A 37 -18.86 3.07 3.48
C SER A 37 -18.13 1.89 4.13
N GLN A 38 -17.64 0.93 3.34
CA GLN A 38 -16.87 -0.20 3.86
C GLN A 38 -15.46 0.25 4.20
N ILE A 39 -15.10 0.12 5.48
CA ILE A 39 -13.77 0.47 6.02
C ILE A 39 -12.69 -0.44 5.43
N PHE A 40 -13.02 -1.71 5.21
CA PHE A 40 -12.12 -2.69 4.61
C PHE A 40 -12.76 -3.31 3.37
N LYS A 41 -11.98 -3.35 2.28
CA LYS A 41 -12.33 -4.12 1.09
C LYS A 41 -11.25 -5.13 0.81
N LYS A 42 -11.65 -6.33 0.40
CA LYS A 42 -10.77 -7.47 0.16
C LYS A 42 -10.97 -8.00 -1.25
N LYS A 43 -9.89 -8.27 -1.97
CA LYS A 43 -9.95 -8.93 -3.30
C LYS A 43 -8.80 -9.89 -3.51
N GLU A 44 -9.12 -11.11 -3.90
CA GLU A 44 -8.14 -12.12 -4.30
C GLU A 44 -7.77 -11.98 -5.78
N PHE A 45 -6.51 -12.23 -6.11
CA PHE A 45 -6.02 -12.29 -7.49
C PHE A 45 -4.82 -13.24 -7.60
N ILE A 46 -4.49 -13.64 -8.82
CA ILE A 46 -3.36 -14.53 -9.11
C ILE A 46 -2.34 -13.78 -9.96
N TRP A 47 -1.06 -13.92 -9.60
CA TRP A 47 0.06 -13.41 -10.37
C TRP A 47 1.14 -14.50 -10.49
N LYS A 48 1.44 -14.91 -11.73
CA LYS A 48 2.40 -16.01 -12.05
C LYS A 48 2.20 -17.27 -11.18
N GLY A 49 0.95 -17.68 -10.98
CA GLY A 49 0.60 -18.85 -10.16
C GLY A 49 0.65 -18.63 -8.64
N THR A 50 1.07 -17.45 -8.18
CA THR A 50 1.02 -17.08 -6.75
C THR A 50 -0.30 -16.38 -6.44
N LYS A 51 -0.98 -16.83 -5.39
CA LYS A 51 -2.24 -16.27 -4.92
C LYS A 51 -1.98 -15.09 -3.98
N TYR A 52 -2.58 -13.96 -4.30
CA TYR A 52 -2.54 -12.74 -3.49
C TYR A 52 -3.94 -12.36 -3.04
N ASN A 53 -3.99 -11.63 -1.95
CA ASN A 53 -5.18 -10.99 -1.45
C ASN A 53 -4.85 -9.56 -1.06
N VAL A 54 -5.47 -8.59 -1.72
CA VAL A 54 -5.29 -7.17 -1.38
C VAL A 54 -6.40 -6.73 -0.44
N VAL A 55 -6.02 -6.05 0.64
CA VAL A 55 -6.91 -5.45 1.63
C VAL A 55 -6.71 -3.94 1.60
N ASP A 56 -7.69 -3.21 1.08
CA ASP A 56 -7.71 -1.75 1.10
C ASP A 56 -8.34 -1.24 2.39
N THR A 57 -7.77 -0.17 2.93
CA THR A 57 -8.18 0.45 4.20
C THR A 57 -8.79 1.81 3.92
N ASN A 58 -10.09 1.85 3.65
CA ASN A 58 -10.77 3.11 3.46
C ASN A 58 -10.85 3.85 4.81
N GLY A 59 -10.38 5.10 4.87
CA GLY A 59 -10.52 5.95 6.07
C GLY A 59 -9.64 5.62 7.29
N ILE A 60 -8.68 4.68 7.24
CA ILE A 60 -7.76 4.41 8.38
C ILE A 60 -6.73 5.53 8.61
N GLY A 61 -6.58 6.46 7.65
CA GLY A 61 -5.60 7.54 7.71
C GLY A 61 -5.75 8.54 8.86
N LYS A 62 -6.84 8.52 9.64
CA LYS A 62 -7.02 9.41 10.80
C LYS A 62 -6.67 8.76 12.13
N GLU A 63 -7.13 7.53 12.39
CA GLU A 63 -6.90 6.82 13.66
C GLU A 63 -6.87 5.31 13.41
N ILE A 64 -5.80 4.66 13.89
CA ILE A 64 -5.75 3.21 14.08
C ILE A 64 -6.31 2.95 15.49
N THR A 65 -7.38 2.17 15.61
CA THR A 65 -7.99 1.78 16.90
C THR A 65 -7.89 0.27 17.10
N CYS A 66 -8.05 -0.21 18.34
CA CYS A 66 -8.12 -1.66 18.65
C CYS A 66 -9.15 -2.38 17.78
N GLU A 67 -10.34 -1.80 17.64
CA GLU A 67 -11.46 -2.36 16.86
C GLU A 67 -11.08 -2.60 15.40
N LYS A 68 -10.47 -1.60 14.75
CA LYS A 68 -10.01 -1.72 13.36
C LYS A 68 -8.95 -2.82 13.18
N ILE A 69 -8.11 -3.03 14.19
CA ILE A 69 -7.10 -4.09 14.14
C ILE A 69 -7.75 -5.45 14.29
N GLU A 70 -8.69 -5.58 15.22
CA GLU A 70 -9.48 -6.80 15.38
C GLU A 70 -10.23 -7.13 14.09
N GLU A 71 -10.83 -6.15 13.43
CA GLU A 71 -11.45 -6.34 12.11
C GLU A 71 -10.46 -6.88 11.06
N ILE A 72 -9.24 -6.32 10.97
CA ILE A 72 -8.22 -6.84 10.04
C ILE A 72 -7.83 -8.27 10.41
N ILE A 73 -7.68 -8.58 11.72
CA ILE A 73 -7.37 -9.94 12.20
C ILE A 73 -8.45 -10.93 11.76
N HIS A 74 -9.73 -10.56 11.89
CA HIS A 74 -10.85 -11.39 11.46
C HIS A 74 -10.91 -11.53 9.92
N LEU A 75 -10.53 -10.49 9.18
CA LEU A 75 -10.58 -10.47 7.72
C LEU A 75 -9.47 -11.32 7.05
N ILE A 76 -8.29 -11.37 7.68
CA ILE A 76 -7.11 -12.12 7.20
C ILE A 76 -6.45 -12.89 8.37
N PRO A 77 -7.13 -13.92 8.91
CA PRO A 77 -6.62 -14.69 10.06
C PRO A 77 -5.32 -15.45 9.75
N GLU A 78 -5.00 -15.65 8.47
CA GLU A 78 -3.74 -16.25 8.02
C GLU A 78 -2.50 -15.37 8.26
N GLY A 79 -2.68 -14.08 8.58
CA GLY A 79 -1.57 -13.12 8.74
C GLY A 79 -1.43 -12.15 7.58
N ILE A 80 -0.64 -11.10 7.78
CA ILE A 80 -0.24 -10.15 6.75
C ILE A 80 1.12 -10.59 6.18
N SER A 81 1.26 -10.63 4.87
CA SER A 81 2.52 -10.95 4.19
C SER A 81 3.36 -9.70 3.91
N GLN A 82 2.70 -8.59 3.55
CA GLN A 82 3.36 -7.29 3.36
C GLN A 82 2.35 -6.16 3.62
N ILE A 83 2.81 -5.07 4.22
CA ILE A 83 2.12 -3.79 4.31
C ILE A 83 2.62 -2.91 3.16
N LEU A 84 1.68 -2.44 2.35
CA LEU A 84 1.94 -1.45 1.30
C LEU A 84 1.64 -0.06 1.87
N PHE A 85 2.67 0.66 2.31
CA PHE A 85 2.51 2.02 2.82
C PHE A 85 2.52 3.03 1.66
N VAL A 86 1.33 3.49 1.30
CA VAL A 86 1.12 4.35 0.13
C VAL A 86 1.36 5.82 0.48
N ILE A 87 2.32 6.42 -0.19
CA ILE A 87 2.70 7.83 -0.04
C ILE A 87 2.68 8.54 -1.39
N ASP A 88 2.44 9.84 -1.39
CA ASP A 88 2.62 10.69 -2.57
C ASP A 88 3.48 11.94 -2.24
N GLY A 89 3.49 12.94 -3.14
CA GLY A 89 4.32 14.15 -2.97
C GLY A 89 3.94 15.02 -1.78
N LYS A 90 2.75 14.82 -1.19
CA LYS A 90 2.27 15.56 -0.02
C LYS A 90 2.60 14.86 1.30
N PHE A 91 3.32 13.74 1.25
CA PHE A 91 3.62 12.95 2.44
C PHE A 91 4.45 13.73 3.48
N THR A 92 3.93 13.74 4.71
CA THR A 92 4.58 14.23 5.93
C THR A 92 4.64 13.10 6.97
N THR A 93 5.59 13.20 7.90
CA THR A 93 5.81 12.22 8.97
C THR A 93 4.84 12.36 10.15
N GLU A 94 4.00 13.38 10.16
CA GLU A 94 3.28 13.85 11.36
C GLU A 94 2.00 13.06 11.68
N GLY A 95 1.63 12.07 10.85
CA GLY A 95 0.42 11.26 11.06
C GLY A 95 0.66 10.02 11.92
N ILE A 96 -0.35 9.64 12.72
CA ILE A 96 -0.36 8.45 13.62
C ILE A 96 0.13 7.19 12.91
N LEU A 97 -0.35 6.94 11.68
CA LEU A 97 0.06 5.78 10.89
C LEU A 97 1.55 5.84 10.49
N GLY A 98 2.04 7.05 10.17
CA GLY A 98 3.46 7.28 9.89
C GLY A 98 4.30 7.01 11.13
N THR A 99 3.90 7.56 12.29
CA THR A 99 4.58 7.32 13.57
C THR A 99 4.60 5.83 13.93
N PHE A 100 3.46 5.15 13.87
CA PHE A 100 3.36 3.71 14.14
C PHE A 100 4.29 2.88 13.25
N ILE A 101 4.28 3.15 11.95
CA ILE A 101 5.15 2.47 10.97
C ILE A 101 6.64 2.76 11.24
N LEU A 102 6.97 3.99 11.61
CA LEU A 102 8.35 4.42 11.86
C LEU A 102 8.89 3.94 13.23
N GLU A 103 8.02 3.56 14.16
CA GLU A 103 8.38 3.13 15.53
C GLU A 103 8.27 1.63 15.74
N SER A 104 7.68 0.90 14.81
CA SER A 104 7.51 -0.54 14.90
C SER A 104 8.69 -1.30 14.30
N ASP A 105 9.07 -2.43 14.91
CA ASP A 105 10.12 -3.33 14.43
C ASP A 105 9.62 -4.26 13.31
N ILE A 106 8.83 -3.70 12.39
CA ILE A 106 8.18 -4.42 11.28
C ILE A 106 8.63 -3.87 9.92
N ALA A 107 9.73 -3.12 9.88
CA ALA A 107 10.23 -2.47 8.66
C ALA A 107 10.39 -3.45 7.48
N ASP A 108 10.81 -4.69 7.75
CA ASP A 108 10.97 -5.75 6.74
C ASP A 108 9.65 -6.14 6.06
N TYR A 109 8.51 -5.95 6.74
CA TYR A 109 7.17 -6.20 6.20
C TYR A 109 6.55 -4.98 5.54
N ILE A 110 7.28 -3.87 5.44
CA ILE A 110 6.77 -2.63 4.87
C ILE A 110 7.44 -2.39 3.51
N THR A 111 6.60 -2.25 2.50
CA THR A 111 6.99 -1.69 1.20
C THR A 111 6.37 -0.31 1.09
N ILE A 112 7.20 0.73 0.96
CA ILE A 112 6.70 2.06 0.62
C ILE A 112 6.30 2.05 -0.85
N VAL A 113 5.06 2.45 -1.16
CA VAL A 113 4.60 2.61 -2.54
C VAL A 113 4.41 4.09 -2.83
N ARG A 114 5.33 4.65 -3.62
CA ARG A 114 5.33 6.07 -4.01
C ARG A 114 4.44 6.26 -5.24
N THR A 115 3.24 6.79 -5.03
CA THR A 115 2.24 7.04 -6.07
C THR A 115 2.29 8.48 -6.57
N LYS A 116 1.49 8.77 -7.61
CA LYS A 116 1.41 10.09 -8.28
C LYS A 116 2.80 10.62 -8.66
N PHE A 117 3.63 9.73 -9.17
CA PHE A 117 5.00 10.02 -9.54
C PHE A 117 5.15 9.77 -11.03
N SER A 118 4.80 10.75 -11.86
CA SER A 118 4.76 10.62 -13.32
C SER A 118 6.10 10.17 -13.93
N ASN A 119 7.21 10.48 -13.26
CA ASN A 119 8.57 10.10 -13.64
C ASN A 119 9.01 8.74 -13.07
N PHE A 120 8.10 7.84 -12.69
CA PHE A 120 8.44 6.54 -12.04
C PHE A 120 9.35 5.62 -12.87
N LYS A 121 9.43 5.86 -14.19
CA LYS A 121 10.33 5.14 -15.10
C LYS A 121 11.74 5.75 -15.16
N ASN A 122 11.93 6.95 -14.63
CA ASN A 122 13.19 7.66 -14.65
C ASN A 122 13.97 7.36 -13.36
N GLU A 123 15.00 6.53 -13.47
CA GLU A 123 15.83 6.10 -12.34
C GLU A 123 16.49 7.27 -11.60
N SER A 124 16.94 8.30 -12.33
CA SER A 124 17.55 9.49 -11.70
C SER A 124 16.53 10.29 -10.89
N ALA A 125 15.29 10.40 -11.36
CA ALA A 125 14.22 11.05 -10.64
C ALA A 125 13.82 10.26 -9.39
N CYS A 126 13.71 8.93 -9.50
CA CYS A 126 13.44 8.04 -8.37
C CYS A 126 14.56 8.11 -7.32
N LYS A 127 15.83 8.12 -7.76
CA LYS A 127 16.98 8.26 -6.85
C LYS A 127 16.94 9.58 -6.09
N LYS A 128 16.67 10.69 -6.79
CA LYS A 128 16.55 12.01 -6.17
C LYS A 128 15.41 12.07 -5.15
N ASP A 129 14.22 11.57 -5.49
CA ASP A 129 13.08 11.52 -4.56
C ASP A 129 13.41 10.65 -3.33
N ARG A 130 14.09 9.51 -3.52
CA ARG A 130 14.56 8.67 -2.41
C ARG A 130 15.53 9.42 -1.49
N GLU A 131 16.52 10.12 -2.05
CA GLU A 131 17.47 10.94 -1.28
C GLU A 131 16.75 12.05 -0.51
N ASP A 132 15.76 12.69 -1.10
CA ASP A 132 14.98 13.75 -0.45
C ASP A 132 14.08 13.19 0.67
N LEU A 133 13.52 11.98 0.51
CA LEU A 133 12.81 11.28 1.59
C LEU A 133 13.76 10.89 2.73
N CYS A 134 14.96 10.40 2.42
CA CYS A 134 15.98 10.04 3.41
C CYS A 134 16.41 11.24 4.28
N LYS A 135 16.46 12.45 3.71
CA LYS A 135 16.80 13.68 4.46
C LYS A 135 15.75 14.06 5.51
N LYS A 136 14.50 13.58 5.39
CA LYS A 136 13.44 13.90 6.36
C LYS A 136 13.62 13.18 7.70
N SER A 137 14.14 11.95 7.70
CA SER A 137 14.38 11.15 8.91
C SER A 137 15.19 9.89 8.61
N GLU A 138 16.08 9.49 9.52
CA GLU A 138 16.81 8.20 9.44
C GLU A 138 15.85 7.00 9.33
N LYS A 139 14.72 7.05 10.05
CA LYS A 139 13.70 5.99 10.03
C LYS A 139 13.03 5.86 8.66
N ILE A 140 12.71 6.99 8.02
CA ILE A 140 12.21 6.98 6.63
C ILE A 140 13.26 6.40 5.70
N CYS A 141 14.54 6.75 5.88
CA CYS A 141 15.58 6.28 4.99
C CYS A 141 15.72 4.75 5.02
N LYS A 142 15.63 4.14 6.21
CA LYS A 142 15.58 2.67 6.36
C LYS A 142 14.40 2.06 5.61
N LEU A 143 13.18 2.60 5.80
CA LEU A 143 12.01 2.11 5.06
C LEU A 143 12.11 2.31 3.54
N CYS A 144 12.85 3.33 3.10
CA CYS A 144 13.07 3.62 1.69
C CYS A 144 13.98 2.59 1.00
N GLU A 145 14.60 1.65 1.71
CA GLU A 145 15.29 0.52 1.08
C GLU A 145 14.31 -0.29 0.21
N ASN A 146 13.08 -0.48 0.70
CA ASN A 146 11.99 -1.21 0.03
C ASN A 146 10.96 -0.29 -0.64
N ILE A 147 11.36 0.90 -1.11
CA ILE A 147 10.45 1.80 -1.85
C ILE A 147 10.25 1.35 -3.30
N VAL A 148 9.00 1.39 -3.75
CA VAL A 148 8.58 1.13 -5.13
C VAL A 148 7.87 2.35 -5.69
N TYR A 149 8.32 2.82 -6.86
CA TYR A 149 7.72 3.95 -7.57
C TYR A 149 6.70 3.48 -8.58
N VAL A 150 5.50 4.05 -8.54
CA VAL A 150 4.40 3.72 -9.44
C VAL A 150 3.67 4.97 -9.91
N ASP A 151 3.02 4.86 -11.06
CA ASP A 151 2.06 5.87 -11.50
C ASP A 151 0.79 5.19 -12.04
N ASN A 152 -0.33 5.55 -11.43
CA ASN A 152 -1.64 4.94 -11.68
C ASN A 152 -2.67 6.01 -12.04
N PRO A 153 -2.48 6.75 -13.14
CA PRO A 153 -3.38 7.84 -13.54
C PRO A 153 -4.80 7.32 -13.87
N PRO A 154 -5.84 8.16 -13.85
CA PRO A 154 -7.21 7.77 -14.17
C PRO A 154 -7.35 7.12 -15.55
N THR A 155 -8.08 6.00 -15.66
CA THR A 155 -8.44 5.37 -16.94
C THR A 155 -9.90 5.55 -17.32
N LYS A 156 -10.71 6.09 -16.40
CA LYS A 156 -12.11 6.46 -16.61
C LYS A 156 -12.18 7.97 -16.66
N ILE A 157 -11.82 8.54 -17.81
CA ILE A 157 -11.97 9.97 -18.10
C ILE A 157 -13.07 10.14 -19.15
N THR A 158 -13.69 11.31 -19.19
CA THR A 158 -14.64 11.64 -20.26
C THR A 158 -13.89 11.73 -21.58
N VAL A 159 -14.47 11.17 -22.64
CA VAL A 159 -13.88 11.16 -23.99
C VAL A 159 -14.65 12.15 -24.84
N TYR A 160 -13.97 13.19 -25.32
CA TYR A 160 -14.49 14.18 -26.25
C TYR A 160 -13.84 14.08 -27.63
N ASP A 161 -12.58 13.64 -27.69
CA ASP A 161 -11.78 13.54 -28.91
C ASP A 161 -10.81 12.35 -28.88
N GLU A 162 -10.03 12.20 -29.95
CA GLU A 162 -9.03 11.15 -30.11
C GLU A 162 -7.87 11.27 -29.09
N ASP A 163 -7.56 12.48 -28.61
CA ASP A 163 -6.49 12.71 -27.64
C ASP A 163 -6.88 12.12 -26.26
N ASP A 164 -8.16 12.19 -25.89
CA ASP A 164 -8.69 11.53 -24.69
C ASP A 164 -8.58 10.00 -24.78
N GLU A 165 -8.88 9.42 -25.94
CA GLU A 165 -8.73 7.97 -26.18
C GLU A 165 -7.27 7.53 -26.07
N GLU A 166 -6.34 8.28 -26.69
CA GLU A 166 -4.92 8.02 -26.58
C GLU A 166 -4.44 8.11 -25.13
N THR A 167 -4.93 9.10 -24.39
CA THR A 167 -4.63 9.30 -22.97
C THR A 167 -5.06 8.08 -22.14
N ILE A 168 -6.26 7.54 -22.38
CA ILE A 168 -6.74 6.33 -21.70
C ILE A 168 -5.81 5.14 -21.96
N GLU A 169 -5.40 4.93 -23.21
CA GLU A 169 -4.50 3.84 -23.59
C GLU A 169 -3.10 3.99 -22.97
N ILE A 170 -2.57 5.21 -22.94
CA ILE A 170 -1.33 5.53 -22.22
C ILE A 170 -1.49 5.20 -20.73
N ASN A 171 -2.60 5.61 -20.11
CA ASN A 171 -2.85 5.40 -18.69
C ASN A 171 -2.99 3.91 -18.33
N LYS A 172 -3.65 3.10 -19.18
CA LYS A 172 -3.69 1.64 -19.05
C LYS A 172 -2.28 1.04 -19.07
N LYS A 173 -1.46 1.41 -20.06
CA LYS A 173 -0.06 0.94 -20.17
C LYS A 173 0.79 1.34 -18.96
N ARG A 174 0.56 2.54 -18.40
CA ARG A 174 1.23 3.00 -17.17
C ARG A 174 0.83 2.15 -15.96
N ARG A 175 -0.46 1.91 -15.75
CA ARG A 175 -0.97 1.04 -14.68
C ARG A 175 -0.45 -0.38 -14.77
N GLU A 176 -0.41 -0.98 -15.97
CA GLU A 176 0.14 -2.32 -16.17
C GLU A 176 1.64 -2.39 -15.82
N LYS A 177 2.41 -1.35 -16.18
CA LYS A 177 3.82 -1.26 -15.81
C LYS A 177 3.98 -1.13 -14.28
N SER A 178 3.18 -0.29 -13.64
CA SER A 178 3.15 -0.12 -12.19
C SER A 178 2.83 -1.44 -11.46
N LYS A 179 1.80 -2.17 -11.92
CA LYS A 179 1.42 -3.49 -11.42
C LYS A 179 2.59 -4.46 -11.50
N LYS A 180 3.23 -4.56 -12.66
CA LYS A 180 4.37 -5.46 -12.90
C LYS A 180 5.54 -5.14 -11.97
N ILE A 181 5.96 -3.88 -11.88
CA ILE A 181 7.09 -3.47 -11.03
C ILE A 181 6.82 -3.83 -9.56
N LEU A 182 5.62 -3.51 -9.05
CA LEU A 182 5.27 -3.78 -7.66
C LEU A 182 5.20 -5.29 -7.39
N LEU A 183 4.56 -6.07 -8.25
CA LEU A 183 4.45 -7.52 -8.04
C LEU A 183 5.81 -8.24 -8.17
N GLU A 184 6.69 -7.80 -9.08
CA GLU A 184 8.07 -8.31 -9.18
C GLU A 184 8.92 -7.95 -7.96
N HIS A 185 8.67 -6.81 -7.32
CA HIS A 185 9.27 -6.49 -6.02
C HIS A 185 8.71 -7.41 -4.92
N LEU A 186 7.39 -7.56 -4.86
CA LEU A 186 6.72 -8.41 -3.86
C LEU A 186 7.09 -9.88 -3.97
N GLU A 187 7.40 -10.40 -5.15
CA GLU A 187 7.97 -11.76 -5.32
C GLU A 187 9.28 -11.95 -4.52
N LYS A 188 10.03 -10.87 -4.27
CA LYS A 188 11.32 -10.90 -3.57
C LYS A 188 11.20 -10.67 -2.07
N VAL A 189 10.27 -9.82 -1.65
CA VAL A 189 10.15 -9.38 -0.25
C VAL A 189 9.01 -10.05 0.52
N CYS A 190 8.01 -10.63 -0.16
CA CYS A 190 6.92 -11.33 0.52
C CYS A 190 7.43 -12.60 1.20
N HIS A 191 7.76 -12.47 2.47
CA HIS A 191 8.01 -13.59 3.35
C HIS A 191 6.76 -13.91 4.18
N LYS A 192 6.60 -15.19 4.56
CA LYS A 192 5.43 -15.62 5.34
C LYS A 192 5.74 -15.44 6.81
N LEU A 193 5.35 -14.30 7.37
CA LEU A 193 5.28 -14.16 8.82
C LEU A 193 3.84 -14.09 9.29
N LYS A 194 3.56 -14.80 10.37
CA LYS A 194 2.37 -14.57 11.17
C LYS A 194 2.59 -13.28 11.94
N MET A 195 2.52 -12.17 11.21
CA MET A 195 2.84 -10.84 11.72
C MET A 195 1.93 -10.45 12.90
N TRP A 196 0.79 -11.12 13.08
CA TRP A 196 -0.13 -10.90 14.20
C TRP A 196 0.50 -11.07 15.58
N ASP A 197 1.43 -12.01 15.74
CA ASP A 197 2.11 -12.22 17.02
C ASP A 197 3.05 -11.04 17.36
N ASN A 198 3.56 -10.32 16.34
CA ASN A 198 4.47 -9.18 16.49
C ASN A 198 3.75 -7.82 16.47
N LEU A 199 2.71 -7.66 15.63
CA LEU A 199 1.94 -6.41 15.51
C LEU A 199 1.05 -6.18 16.73
N ARG A 200 0.35 -7.21 17.21
CA ARG A 200 -0.66 -7.04 18.26
C ARG A 200 -0.06 -6.42 19.52
N PRO A 201 1.09 -6.86 20.05
CA PRO A 201 1.73 -6.21 21.20
C PRO A 201 2.16 -4.77 20.90
N VAL A 202 2.75 -4.52 19.73
CA VAL A 202 3.24 -3.19 19.34
C VAL A 202 2.10 -2.18 19.22
N ILE A 203 0.97 -2.58 18.62
CA ILE A 203 -0.17 -1.67 18.50
C ILE A 203 -0.86 -1.48 19.85
N LEU A 204 -1.03 -2.54 20.66
CA LEU A 204 -1.58 -2.40 22.02
C LEU A 204 -0.71 -1.49 22.89
N GLN A 205 0.62 -1.57 22.76
CA GLN A 205 1.54 -0.67 23.45
C GLN A 205 1.39 0.77 22.96
N PHE A 206 1.35 0.98 21.64
CA PHE A 206 1.17 2.30 21.03
C PHE A 206 -0.13 2.97 21.53
N LEU A 207 -1.26 2.25 21.49
CA LEU A 207 -2.56 2.75 21.93
C LEU A 207 -2.59 3.12 23.42
N ARG A 208 -1.91 2.33 24.26
CA ARG A 208 -1.74 2.62 25.69
C ARG A 208 -0.92 3.89 25.93
N THR A 209 0.16 4.11 25.16
CA THR A 209 1.04 5.28 25.31
C THR A 209 0.43 6.58 24.78
N THR A 210 -0.53 6.51 23.87
CA THR A 210 -1.17 7.68 23.26
C THR A 210 -2.49 8.12 23.92
N ASN A 211 -2.89 7.54 25.06
CA ASN A 211 -4.13 7.85 25.79
C ASN A 211 -5.42 7.78 24.92
N TYR A 212 -5.51 6.79 24.02
CA TYR A 212 -6.74 6.48 23.27
C TYR A 212 -7.56 5.35 23.95
N ILE A 213 -7.43 5.22 25.27
CA ILE A 213 -8.22 4.32 26.12
C ILE A 213 -8.95 5.19 27.15
#